data_AF-A0A7K2PA34-F1
#
_entry.id   AF-A0A7K2PA34-F1
#
_cell.length_a   1.000
_cell.length_b   1.000
_cell.length_c   1.000
_cell.angle_alpha   90.00
_cell.angle_beta   90.00
_cell.angle_gamma   90.00
#
_symmetry.space_group_name_H-M   'P 1'
#
loop_
_entity.id
_entity.type
_entity.pdbx_description
1 polymer ?
#
loop_
_entity_poly.entity_id
_entity_poly.type
_entity_poly.pdbx_seq_one_letter_code
_entity_poly.pdbx_strand_id
1 'polypeptide(L)' 'RGRAAAVAAGQLAVWVAREGERVTGTVSLALPDKPNSRHRAELAKLMVSREARGRGLGRRLLATAEEAA' A
#
# COMPACT_ATOMS: atom_id res chain seq x y z
N ARG A 1 14.99 0.57 7.15
CA ARG A 1 15.91 0.22 6.04
C ARG A 1 15.37 -0.94 5.19
N GLY A 2 14.80 -2.02 5.76
CA GLY A 2 14.29 -3.17 4.97
C GLY A 2 13.16 -2.86 3.98
N ARG A 3 12.22 -1.95 4.30
CA ARG A 3 11.09 -1.63 3.40
C ARG A 3 11.52 -0.90 2.12
N ALA A 4 12.44 0.06 2.21
CA ALA A 4 12.93 0.77 1.02
C ALA A 4 13.66 -0.16 0.04
N ALA A 5 14.44 -1.11 0.56
CA ALA A 5 15.07 -2.14 -0.26
C ALA A 5 14.04 -3.04 -0.94
N ALA A 6 12.99 -3.48 -0.23
CA ALA A 6 11.91 -4.27 -0.83
C ALA A 6 11.13 -3.50 -1.91
N VAL A 7 10.94 -2.20 -1.74
CA VAL A 7 10.35 -1.33 -2.79
C VAL A 7 11.28 -1.27 -3.99
N ALA A 8 12.57 -1.01 -3.79
CA ALA A 8 13.55 -0.98 -4.88
C ALA A 8 13.65 -2.33 -5.62
N ALA A 9 13.44 -3.44 -4.92
CA ALA A 9 13.42 -4.78 -5.49
C ALA A 9 12.07 -5.19 -6.11
N GLY A 10 11.04 -4.34 -6.09
CA GLY A 10 9.71 -4.66 -6.60
C GLY A 10 8.94 -5.69 -5.77
N GLN A 11 9.41 -6.02 -4.57
CA GLN A 11 8.77 -6.97 -3.65
C GLN A 11 7.73 -6.30 -2.74
N LEU A 12 7.66 -4.97 -2.76
CA LEU A 12 6.70 -4.19 -2.00
C LEU A 12 6.28 -2.95 -2.78
N ALA A 13 4.99 -2.81 -3.05
CA ALA A 13 4.41 -1.57 -3.53
C ALA A 13 3.81 -0.77 -2.37
N VAL A 14 3.96 0.57 -2.41
CA VAL A 14 3.46 1.47 -1.36
C VAL A 14 2.79 2.67 -2.01
N TRP A 15 1.56 2.95 -1.60
CA TRP A 15 0.84 4.16 -1.98
C TRP A 15 0.55 5.01 -0.76
N VAL A 16 0.41 6.32 -1.00
CA VAL A 16 0.06 7.31 0.01
C VAL A 16 -1.10 8.17 -0.47
N ALA A 17 -2.05 8.44 0.42
CA ALA A 17 -2.99 9.53 0.25
C ALA A 17 -2.34 10.80 0.79
N ARG A 18 -2.38 11.89 0.02
CA ARG A 18 -1.78 13.19 0.40
C ARG A 18 -2.82 14.30 0.32
N GLU A 19 -2.71 15.24 1.25
CA GLU A 19 -3.38 16.55 1.22
C GLU A 19 -2.28 17.61 1.23
N GLY A 20 -1.96 18.16 0.05
CA GLY A 20 -0.74 18.92 -0.14
C GLY A 20 0.49 18.08 0.23
N GLU A 21 1.37 18.62 1.08
CA GLU A 21 2.55 17.88 1.52
C GLU A 21 2.25 16.80 2.58
N ARG A 22 1.10 16.86 3.24
CA ARG A 22 0.76 15.99 4.36
C ARG A 22 0.29 14.61 3.86
N VAL A 23 0.94 13.55 4.33
CA VAL A 23 0.45 12.17 4.15
C VAL A 23 -0.68 11.90 5.14
N THR A 24 -1.86 11.55 4.64
CA THR A 24 -3.07 11.29 5.43
C THR A 24 -3.47 9.82 5.46
N GLY A 25 -2.84 8.98 4.65
CA GLY A 25 -3.00 7.54 4.70
C GLY A 25 -2.00 6.81 3.83
N THR A 26 -1.91 5.49 4.01
CA THR A 26 -1.05 4.62 3.22
C THR A 26 -1.67 3.25 3.05
N VAL A 27 -1.37 2.61 1.93
CA VAL A 27 -1.54 1.16 1.72
C VAL A 27 -0.21 0.58 1.24
N SER A 28 0.11 -0.64 1.65
CA SER A 28 1.26 -1.39 1.12
C SER A 28 0.85 -2.80 0.73
N LEU A 29 1.35 -3.26 -0.41
CA LEU A 29 1.09 -4.56 -1.00
C LEU A 29 2.41 -5.31 -1.18
N ALA A 30 2.57 -6.45 -0.52
CA ALA A 30 3.74 -7.31 -0.67
C ALA A 30 3.56 -8.28 -1.83
N LEU A 31 4.56 -8.36 -2.70
CA LEU A 31 4.57 -9.17 -3.90
C LEU A 31 5.55 -10.35 -3.69
N PRO A 32 5.05 -11.60 -3.53
CA PRO A 32 5.91 -12.76 -3.31
C PRO A 32 6.75 -13.07 -4.54
N ASP A 33 8.02 -13.41 -4.33
CA ASP A 33 8.94 -13.81 -5.40
C ASP A 33 8.92 -15.32 -5.72
N LYS A 34 8.28 -16.12 -4.86
CA LYS A 34 8.17 -17.58 -5.04
C LYS A 34 7.31 -17.93 -6.26
N PRO A 35 7.76 -18.86 -7.14
CA PRO A 35 7.01 -19.24 -8.35
C PRO A 35 5.55 -19.63 -8.11
N ASN A 36 5.28 -20.41 -7.06
CA ASN A 36 3.93 -20.86 -6.69
C ASN A 36 3.06 -19.77 -6.04
N SER A 37 3.52 -18.52 -6.02
CA SER A 37 2.91 -17.42 -5.29
C SER A 37 2.76 -16.15 -6.11
N ARG A 38 3.12 -16.18 -7.40
CA ARG A 38 3.08 -15.04 -8.33
C ARG A 38 1.67 -14.55 -8.67
N HIS A 39 0.65 -15.36 -8.39
CA HIS A 39 -0.76 -15.04 -8.65
C HIS A 39 -1.46 -14.37 -7.46
N ARG A 40 -0.73 -14.09 -6.37
CA ARG A 40 -1.30 -13.46 -5.18
C ARG A 40 -0.38 -12.40 -4.62
N ALA A 41 -0.97 -11.46 -3.89
CA ALA A 41 -0.28 -10.42 -3.17
C ALA A 41 -0.87 -10.29 -1.76
N GLU A 42 -0.11 -9.74 -0.82
CA GLU A 42 -0.54 -9.57 0.57
C GLU A 42 -0.68 -8.09 0.93
N LEU A 43 -1.86 -7.70 1.40
CA LEU A 43 -2.08 -6.37 2.00
C LEU A 43 -1.35 -6.30 3.34
N ALA A 44 -0.21 -5.62 3.38
CA ALA A 44 0.66 -5.58 4.55
C ALA A 44 0.28 -4.45 5.53
N LYS A 45 -0.08 -3.26 5.03
CA LYS A 45 -0.36 -2.10 5.90
C LYS A 45 -1.35 -1.15 5.25
N LEU A 46 -2.57 -1.07 5.77
CA LEU A 46 -3.55 -0.04 5.44
C LEU A 46 -3.80 0.84 6.66
N MET A 47 -3.51 2.13 6.56
CA MET A 47 -3.70 3.10 7.65
C MET A 47 -4.22 4.43 7.14
N VAL A 48 -5.10 5.04 7.92
CA VAL A 48 -5.58 6.42 7.70
C VAL A 48 -5.39 7.21 8.99
N SER A 49 -4.82 8.41 8.87
CA SER A 49 -4.64 9.35 9.99
C SER A 49 -5.98 9.62 10.67
N ARG A 50 -5.98 9.78 11.99
CA ARG A 50 -7.23 9.90 12.76
C ARG A 50 -8.13 11.03 12.25
N GLU A 51 -7.52 12.17 11.93
CA GLU A 51 -8.18 13.38 11.42
C GLU A 51 -8.78 13.21 10.01
N ALA A 52 -8.29 12.24 9.22
CA ALA A 52 -8.76 12.02 7.85
C ALA A 52 -9.70 10.81 7.72
N ARG A 53 -10.06 10.15 8.83
CA ARG A 53 -11.02 9.04 8.85
C ARG A 53 -12.44 9.52 8.54
N GLY A 54 -13.32 8.59 8.16
CA GLY A 54 -14.71 8.89 7.78
C GLY A 54 -14.87 9.47 6.36
N ARG A 55 -13.76 9.79 5.67
CA ARG A 55 -13.77 10.42 4.33
C ARG A 55 -13.55 9.42 3.18
N GLY A 56 -13.75 8.13 3.43
CA GLY A 56 -13.59 7.07 2.43
C GLY A 56 -12.15 6.76 1.99
N LEU A 57 -11.12 7.39 2.59
CA LEU A 57 -9.72 7.21 2.18
C LEU A 57 -9.24 5.77 2.27
N GLY A 58 -9.64 5.01 3.30
CA GLY A 58 -9.26 3.61 3.44
C GLY A 58 -9.74 2.75 2.26
N ARG A 59 -10.98 2.98 1.81
CA ARG A 59 -11.55 2.29 0.65
C ARG A 59 -10.82 2.66 -0.63
N ARG A 60 -10.54 3.95 -0.85
CA ARG A 60 -9.81 4.42 -2.03
C ARG A 60 -8.40 3.84 -2.09
N LEU A 61 -7.68 3.85 -0.96
CA LEU A 61 -6.36 3.24 -0.85
C LEU A 61 -6.40 1.75 -1.14
N LEU A 62 -7.37 1.01 -0.58
CA LEU A 62 -7.55 -0.40 -0.86
C LEU A 62 -7.80 -0.68 -2.34
N ALA A 63 -8.74 0.05 -2.96
CA ALA A 63 -9.04 -0.09 -4.38
C ALA A 63 -7.80 0.19 -5.26
N THR A 64 -7.01 1.22 -4.93
CA THR A 64 -5.75 1.49 -5.64
C THR A 64 -4.75 0.34 -5.53
N ALA A 65 -4.67 -0.34 -4.38
CA ALA A 65 -3.79 -1.50 -4.25
C ALA A 65 -4.32 -2.73 -5.01
N GLU A 66 -5.65 -2.93 -5.05
CA GLU A 66 -6.29 -4.02 -5.80
C GLU A 66 -6.16 -3.84 -7.31
N GLU A 67 -6.33 -2.63 -7.83
CA GLU A 67 -6.17 -2.30 -9.26
C GLU A 67 -4.73 -2.48 -9.76
N ALA A 68 -3.75 -2.42 -8.85
CA ALA A 68 -2.33 -2.55 -9.17
C ALA A 68 -1.80 -3.99 -9.04
N ALA A 69 -2.63 -4.94 -8.60
CA ALA A 69 -2.26 -6.33 -8.33
C ALA A 69 -2.42 -7.24 -9.56
#